data_AF-A0A2J8IMB1-F1
#
_entry.id   AF-A0A2J8IMB1-F1
#
_cell.length_a   1.000
_cell.length_b   1.000
_cell.length_c   1.000
_cell.angle_alpha   90.00
_cell.angle_beta   90.00
_cell.angle_gamma   90.00
#
_symmetry.space_group_name_H-M   'P 1'
#
loop_
_entity.id
_entity.type
_entity.pdbx_description
1 polymer ?
#
loop_
_entity_poly.entity_id
_entity_poly.type
_entity_poly.pdbx_seq_one_letter_code
_entity_poly.pdbx_strand_id
1 'polypeptide(L)'
;MRYNEKELQALSRQPAEMAAELGMRGPKKGSVLKRRLVKLVVNFLFYFRTDEAEPVGALLLERCRVIREEPGTFSITTSSCGEASSSIGMKSGR
;
A
#
# COMPACT_ATOMS: atom_id res chain seq x y z
N MET A 1 0.69 -18.35 -0.56
CA MET A 1 -0.78 -18.49 -0.51
C MET A 1 -1.41 -17.51 -1.50
N ARG A 2 -2.54 -17.85 -2.13
CA ARG A 2 -3.26 -16.94 -3.04
C ARG A 2 -4.57 -16.53 -2.38
N TYR A 3 -4.67 -15.28 -1.94
CA TYR A 3 -5.88 -14.73 -1.35
C TYR A 3 -6.88 -14.36 -2.45
N ASN A 4 -8.16 -14.61 -2.23
CA ASN A 4 -9.23 -14.14 -3.09
C ASN A 4 -9.73 -12.74 -2.67
N GLU A 5 -10.59 -12.14 -3.49
CA GLU A 5 -11.10 -10.78 -3.26
C GLU A 5 -11.93 -10.66 -1.96
N LYS A 6 -12.76 -11.67 -1.65
CA LYS A 6 -13.58 -11.69 -0.43
C LYS A 6 -12.70 -11.80 0.83
N GLU A 7 -11.66 -12.61 0.78
CA GLU A 7 -10.68 -12.75 1.86
C GLU A 7 -9.92 -11.43 2.08
N LEU A 8 -9.47 -10.76 1.01
CA LEU A 8 -8.82 -9.46 1.11
C LEU A 8 -9.75 -8.40 1.67
N GLN A 9 -11.02 -8.38 1.25
CA GLN A 9 -12.02 -7.46 1.77
C GLN A 9 -12.27 -7.69 3.27
N ALA A 10 -12.41 -8.95 3.70
CA ALA A 10 -12.58 -9.29 5.12
C ALA A 10 -11.36 -8.87 5.96
N LEU A 11 -10.14 -9.14 5.47
CA LEU A 11 -8.90 -8.72 6.12
C LEU A 11 -8.80 -7.20 6.24
N SER A 12 -9.19 -6.46 5.20
CA SER A 12 -9.11 -4.98 5.19
C SER A 12 -9.94 -4.30 6.30
N ARG A 13 -10.93 -5.00 6.86
CA ARG A 13 -11.82 -4.52 7.92
C ARG A 13 -11.33 -4.87 9.33
N GLN A 14 -10.30 -5.71 9.46
CA GLN A 14 -9.75 -6.06 10.75
C GLN A 14 -9.01 -4.87 11.39
N PRO A 15 -8.80 -4.88 12.72
CA PRO A 15 -7.96 -3.89 13.38
C PRO A 15 -6.58 -3.84 12.73
N ALA A 16 -6.10 -2.63 12.46
CA ALA A 16 -4.77 -2.42 11.90
C ALA A 16 -3.73 -2.34 13.01
N GLU A 17 -2.59 -3.00 12.81
CA GLU A 17 -1.41 -2.84 13.66
C GLU A 17 -0.90 -1.41 13.62
N MET A 18 -0.96 -0.80 12.43
CA MET A 18 -0.63 0.60 12.22
C MET A 18 -1.52 1.18 11.12
N ALA A 19 -1.96 2.42 11.31
CA ALA A 19 -2.67 3.17 10.30
C ALA A 19 -2.14 4.60 10.24
N ALA A 20 -2.01 5.12 9.02
CA ALA A 20 -1.55 6.49 8.79
C ALA A 20 -2.14 7.04 7.51
N GLU A 21 -2.29 8.36 7.45
CA GLU A 21 -2.57 9.04 6.19
C GLU A 21 -1.25 9.42 5.51
N LEU A 22 -1.08 8.96 4.27
CA LEU A 22 0.14 9.16 3.49
C LEU A 22 -0.21 9.71 2.11
N GLY A 23 0.68 10.52 1.55
CA GLY A 23 0.71 10.80 0.13
C GLY A 23 1.24 9.59 -0.60
N MET A 24 0.43 8.98 -1.48
CA MET A 24 0.80 7.76 -2.19
C MET A 24 0.84 7.99 -3.70
N ARG A 25 1.90 7.50 -4.34
CA ARG A 25 2.09 7.48 -5.80
C ARG A 25 2.05 6.04 -6.29
N GLY A 26 1.16 5.76 -7.24
CA GLY A 26 1.05 4.43 -7.84
C GLY A 26 2.22 4.11 -8.77
N PRO A 27 2.34 2.84 -9.22
CA PRO A 27 3.48 2.36 -10.00
C PRO A 27 3.51 2.88 -11.45
N LYS A 28 2.43 3.49 -11.94
CA LYS A 28 2.38 4.03 -13.31
C LYS A 28 3.25 5.28 -13.43
N LYS A 29 4.08 5.35 -14.48
CA LYS A 29 4.87 6.54 -14.83
C LYS A 29 3.92 7.75 -14.98
N GLY A 30 4.28 8.88 -14.37
CA GLY A 30 3.43 10.08 -14.34
C GLY A 30 2.32 10.06 -13.29
N SER A 31 2.25 9.04 -12.43
CA SER A 31 1.31 9.00 -11.30
C SER A 31 1.50 10.24 -10.40
N VAL A 32 0.40 10.92 -10.11
CA VAL A 32 0.35 12.02 -9.14
C VAL A 32 0.28 11.47 -7.71
N LEU A 33 0.81 12.21 -6.74
CA LEU A 33 0.63 11.91 -5.31
C LEU A 33 -0.84 12.12 -4.91
N LYS A 34 -1.45 11.12 -4.28
CA LYS A 34 -2.81 11.20 -3.76
C LYS A 34 -2.81 10.85 -2.27
N ARG A 35 -3.54 11.61 -1.45
CA ARG A 35 -3.71 11.30 -0.02
C ARG A 35 -4.52 10.01 0.12
N ARG A 36 -4.03 9.09 0.94
CA ARG A 36 -4.62 7.77 1.17
C ARG A 36 -4.52 7.43 2.64
N LEU A 37 -5.58 6.83 3.19
CA LEU A 37 -5.48 6.12 4.45
C LEU A 37 -4.82 4.79 4.17
N VAL A 38 -3.71 4.52 4.83
CA VAL A 38 -2.95 3.29 4.69
C VAL A 38 -3.03 2.52 6.00
N LYS A 39 -3.38 1.24 5.92
CA LYS A 39 -3.52 0.34 7.07
C LYS A 39 -2.63 -0.89 6.89
N LEU A 40 -1.82 -1.19 7.90
CA LEU A 40 -1.07 -2.43 8.01
C LEU A 40 -1.90 -3.44 8.81
N VAL A 41 -2.28 -4.53 8.16
CA VAL A 41 -3.02 -5.64 8.77
C VAL A 41 -2.30 -6.92 8.42
N VAL A 42 -1.69 -7.58 9.42
CA VAL A 42 -0.82 -8.75 9.18
C VAL A 42 0.29 -8.35 8.19
N ASN A 43 0.44 -9.07 7.07
CA ASN A 43 1.44 -8.77 6.03
C ASN A 43 0.87 -7.97 4.87
N PHE A 44 -0.32 -7.38 5.03
CA PHE A 44 -0.97 -6.60 4.00
C PHE A 44 -0.96 -5.11 4.32
N LEU A 45 -0.55 -4.33 3.33
CA LEU A 45 -0.70 -2.89 3.34
C LEU A 45 -1.91 -2.51 2.48
N PHE A 46 -3.04 -2.26 3.12
CA PHE A 46 -4.26 -1.79 2.47
C PHE A 46 -4.22 -0.27 2.31
N TYR A 47 -4.67 0.25 1.18
CA TYR A 47 -4.78 1.68 0.96
C TYR A 47 -6.18 2.06 0.48
N PHE A 48 -6.78 3.03 1.17
CA PHE A 48 -8.14 3.51 0.99
C PHE A 48 -8.11 4.95 0.49
N ARG A 49 -9.14 5.35 -0.25
CA ARG A 49 -9.47 6.78 -0.32
C ARG A 49 -10.00 7.20 1.05
N THR A 50 -9.81 8.47 1.41
CA THR A 50 -10.12 8.97 2.76
C THR A 50 -11.60 8.93 3.11
N ASP A 51 -12.46 8.82 2.10
CA ASP A 51 -13.92 8.84 2.15
C ASP A 51 -14.56 7.47 1.81
N GLU A 52 -13.76 6.46 1.49
CA GLU A 52 -14.26 5.15 1.07
C GLU A 52 -14.00 4.06 2.13
N ALA A 53 -15.00 3.21 2.35
CA ALA A 53 -14.91 2.08 3.28
C ALA A 53 -14.16 0.88 2.69
N GLU A 54 -14.05 0.79 1.36
CA GLU A 54 -13.37 -0.30 0.67
C GLU A 54 -11.96 0.11 0.24
N PRO A 55 -10.98 -0.81 0.33
CA PRO A 55 -9.62 -0.50 -0.09
C PRO A 55 -9.58 -0.36 -1.61
N VAL A 56 -8.84 0.64 -2.08
CA VAL A 56 -8.51 0.80 -3.51
C VAL A 56 -7.55 -0.31 -3.96
N GLY A 57 -6.80 -0.87 -3.01
CA GLY A 57 -5.98 -2.06 -3.23
C GLY A 57 -5.20 -2.46 -2.01
N ALA A 58 -4.45 -3.55 -2.16
CA ALA A 58 -3.66 -4.17 -1.11
C ALA A 58 -2.29 -4.57 -1.66
N LEU A 59 -1.25 -4.39 -0.85
CA LEU A 59 0.09 -4.90 -1.14
C LEU A 59 0.42 -5.99 -0.14
N LEU A 60 0.77 -7.18 -0.65
CA LEU A 60 1.38 -8.21 0.16
C LEU A 60 2.86 -7.83 0.36
N LEU A 61 3.27 -7.69 1.61
CA LEU A 61 4.63 -7.28 1.98
C LEU A 61 5.61 -8.47 2.09
N GLU A 62 5.15 -9.69 1.80
CA GLU A 62 6.05 -10.86 1.70
C GLU A 62 7.16 -10.60 0.69
N ARG A 63 8.41 -10.57 1.18
CA ARG A 63 9.62 -10.31 0.36
C ARG A 63 9.62 -8.93 -0.32
N CYS A 64 8.91 -7.95 0.22
CA CYS A 64 9.04 -6.58 -0.26
C CYS A 64 10.41 -5.98 0.11
N ARG A 65 10.86 -5.01 -0.69
CA ARG A 65 12.00 -4.14 -0.35
C ARG A 65 11.49 -2.74 -0.10
N VAL A 66 11.94 -2.14 0.99
CA VAL A 66 11.66 -0.74 1.33
C VAL A 66 12.92 0.07 1.07
N ILE A 67 12.81 1.09 0.22
CA ILE A 67 13.90 2.01 -0.09
C ILE A 67 13.51 3.37 0.48
N ARG A 68 14.36 3.95 1.30
CA ARG A 68 14.17 5.30 1.81
C ARG A 68 14.82 6.27 0.84
N GLU A 69 14.01 7.16 0.27
CA GLU A 69 14.46 8.11 -0.77
C GLU A 69 14.95 9.41 -0.11
N GLU A 70 14.03 10.12 0.53
CA GLU A 70 14.26 11.40 1.22
C GLU A 70 13.65 11.34 2.63
N PRO A 71 13.97 12.27 3.55
CA PRO A 71 13.30 12.35 4.84
C PRO A 71 11.77 12.44 4.70
N GLY A 72 11.06 11.43 5.20
CA GLY A 72 9.60 11.34 5.09
C GLY A 72 9.09 10.71 3.80
N THR A 73 9.96 10.29 2.88
CA THR A 73 9.59 9.61 1.62
C THR A 73 10.26 8.23 1.53
N PHE A 74 9.49 7.21 1.19
CA PHE A 74 9.98 5.87 0.95
C PHE A 74 9.26 5.22 -0.24
N SER A 75 9.88 4.23 -0.84
CA SER A 75 9.29 3.40 -1.88
C SER A 75 9.23 1.94 -1.43
N ILE A 76 8.12 1.28 -1.74
CA ILE A 76 7.96 -0.17 -1.54
C ILE A 76 8.01 -0.81 -2.91
N THR A 77 8.92 -1.77 -3.07
CA THR A 77 9.00 -2.60 -4.26
C THR A 77 8.59 -4.02 -3.89
N THR A 78 7.55 -4.53 -4.53
CA THR A 78 7.10 -5.92 -4.35
C THR A 78 7.56 -6.77 -5.53
N SER A 79 7.92 -8.02 -5.26
CA SER A 79 8.13 -9.03 -6.30
C SER A 79 6.78 -9.69 -6.60
N SER A 80 5.91 -9.05 -7.37
CA SER A 80 4.73 -9.75 -7.88
C SER A 80 5.17 -10.78 -8.92
N CYS A 81 4.77 -12.03 -8.74
CA CYS A 81 4.89 -13.06 -9.76
C CYS A 81 4.09 -12.61 -10.99
N GLY A 82 4.79 -12.27 -12.08
CA GLY A 82 4.21 -11.74 -13.33
C GLY A 82 4.78 -10.36 -13.68
N GLU A 83 5.86 -10.36 -14.47
CA GLU A 83 6.42 -9.27 -15.29
C GLU A 83 6.01 -7.82 -14.97
N ALA A 84 6.37 -7.32 -13.80
CA ALA A 84 6.75 -5.92 -13.54
C ALA A 84 6.99 -5.74 -12.05
N SER A 85 8.21 -5.37 -11.65
CA SER A 85 8.44 -4.83 -10.31
C SER A 85 7.62 -3.55 -10.16
N SER A 86 6.55 -3.60 -9.37
CA SER A 86 5.70 -2.44 -9.10
C SER A 86 6.25 -1.70 -7.88
N SER A 87 6.76 -0.49 -8.09
CA SER A 87 7.23 0.40 -7.03
C SER A 87 6.14 1.40 -6.64
N ILE A 88 5.78 1.48 -5.37
CA ILE A 88 4.83 2.48 -4.85
C ILE A 88 5.57 3.45 -3.96
N GLY A 89 5.44 4.74 -4.25
CA GLY A 89 6.03 5.82 -3.45
C GLY A 89 5.07 6.30 -2.36
N MET A 90 5.56 6.45 -1.14
CA MET A 90 4.82 6.94 0.01
C MET A 90 5.55 8.12 0.65
N LYS A 91 4.79 9.17 0.98
CA LYS A 91 5.28 10.37 1.64
C LYS A 91 4.45 10.66 2.89
N SER A 92 5.09 10.70 4.04
CA SER A 92 4.52 11.18 5.29
C SER A 92 4.45 12.71 5.26
N GLY A 93 3.27 13.27 5.57
CA GLY A 93 3.14 14.70 5.82
C GLY A 93 3.79 15.04 7.17
N ARG A 94 4.59 16.11 7.21
CA ARG A 94 4.86 16.80 8.46
C ARG A 94 3.68 17.70 8.77
#